data_AF-A0A6J4J1X7-F1
#
_entry.id   AF-A0A6J4J1X7-F1
#
_cell.length_a   1.000
_cell.length_b   1.000
_cell.length_c   1.000
_cell.angle_alpha   90.00
_cell.angle_beta   90.00
_cell.angle_gamma   90.00
#
_symmetry.space_group_name_H-M   'P 1'
#
loop_
_entity.id
_entity.type
_entity.pdbx_description
1 polymer ?
#
loop_
_entity_poly.entity_id
_entity_poly.type
_entity_poly.pdbx_seq_one_letter_code
_entity_poly.pdbx_strand_id
1 'polypeptide(L)'
;PRVRPVGTVAQDGVLDLVAAVDQGLGAGAVADLLGGTPVTTAGRYALASPAALVPATGPVVCVHGDADTVVPLDQSERYVAAATAARAEARLRELPGVDHFGVIDPGHPAWTAVREEVVGLL
;
A
#
# COMPACT_ATOMS: atom_id res chain seq x y z
N PRO A 1 -10.18 -21.05 6.90
CA PRO A 1 -10.53 -19.81 7.63
C PRO A 1 -12.06 -19.66 7.82
N ARG A 2 -12.50 -19.16 8.99
CA ARG A 2 -13.92 -18.96 9.33
C ARG A 2 -14.55 -17.71 8.68
N VAL A 3 -13.72 -16.80 8.19
CA VAL A 3 -14.09 -15.61 7.42
C VAL A 3 -13.18 -15.57 6.19
N ARG A 4 -13.73 -15.19 5.03
CA ARG A 4 -12.95 -14.89 3.83
C ARG A 4 -12.99 -13.37 3.64
N PRO A 5 -11.83 -12.68 3.64
CA PRO A 5 -11.79 -11.28 3.23
C PRO A 5 -12.36 -11.13 1.82
N VAL A 6 -13.16 -10.09 1.62
CA VAL A 6 -13.76 -9.76 0.31
C VAL A 6 -12.87 -8.81 -0.51
N GLY A 7 -11.90 -8.16 0.14
CA GLY A 7 -10.90 -7.30 -0.48
C GLY A 7 -10.01 -6.62 0.57
N THR A 8 -9.16 -5.71 0.11
CA THR A 8 -8.25 -4.92 0.94
C THR A 8 -8.38 -3.44 0.61
N VAL A 9 -8.39 -2.58 1.63
CA VAL A 9 -8.19 -1.13 1.49
C VAL A 9 -6.86 -0.78 2.16
N ALA A 10 -5.86 -0.41 1.37
CA ALA A 10 -4.55 0.04 1.83
C ALA A 10 -4.55 1.56 1.95
N GLN A 11 -4.31 2.08 3.15
CA GLN A 11 -4.30 3.51 3.47
C GLN A 11 -2.85 3.99 3.54
N ASP A 12 -2.42 4.87 2.63
CA ASP A 12 -1.04 5.43 2.55
C ASP A 12 0.07 4.36 2.70
N GLY A 13 -0.14 3.20 2.06
CA GLY A 13 0.64 2.00 2.34
C GLY A 13 2.03 1.99 1.69
N VAL A 14 3.01 1.46 2.42
CA VAL A 14 4.29 1.02 1.83
C VAL A 14 4.05 -0.33 1.14
N LEU A 15 3.94 -0.31 -0.20
CA LEU A 15 3.48 -1.46 -0.99
C LEU A 15 4.60 -2.11 -1.83
N ASP A 16 5.73 -1.45 -1.97
CA ASP A 16 6.96 -2.00 -2.53
C ASP A 16 8.12 -1.76 -1.54
N LEU A 17 8.51 -2.83 -0.86
CA LEU A 17 9.58 -2.80 0.14
C LEU A 17 10.96 -2.61 -0.49
N VAL A 18 11.16 -2.98 -1.75
CA VAL A 18 12.42 -2.71 -2.46
C VAL A 18 12.52 -1.22 -2.73
N ALA A 19 11.49 -0.64 -3.33
CA ALA A 19 11.43 0.80 -3.55
C ALA A 19 11.50 1.60 -2.23
N ALA A 20 10.89 1.10 -1.16
CA ALA A 20 10.93 1.77 0.15
C ALA A 20 12.36 1.86 0.73
N VAL A 21 13.20 0.86 0.49
CA VAL A 21 14.62 0.91 0.86
C VAL A 21 15.36 1.94 0.02
N ASP A 22 15.15 1.94 -1.30
CA ASP A 22 15.78 2.90 -2.21
C ASP A 22 15.38 4.35 -1.90
N GLN A 23 14.14 4.55 -1.46
CA GLN A 23 13.58 5.83 -1.01
C GLN A 23 14.01 6.23 0.42
N GLY A 24 14.64 5.33 1.18
CA GLY A 24 15.04 5.57 2.56
C GLY A 24 13.86 5.76 3.54
N LEU A 25 12.70 5.14 3.28
CA LEU A 25 11.50 5.33 4.09
C LEU A 25 11.69 4.86 5.53
N GLY A 26 11.10 5.61 6.47
CA GLY A 26 11.11 5.28 7.89
C GLY A 26 12.51 5.16 8.50
N ALA A 27 13.49 5.92 7.98
CA ALA A 27 14.89 5.88 8.43
C ALA A 27 15.52 4.47 8.37
N GLY A 28 15.16 3.67 7.35
CA GLY A 28 15.70 2.32 7.16
C GLY A 28 14.87 1.20 7.78
N ALA A 29 13.66 1.50 8.28
CA ALA A 29 12.79 0.56 8.96
C ALA A 29 12.56 -0.77 8.20
N VAL A 30 12.48 -0.74 6.86
CA VAL A 30 12.30 -1.96 6.05
C VAL A 30 13.52 -2.86 6.11
N ALA A 31 14.73 -2.29 5.99
CA ALA A 31 15.97 -3.06 6.05
C ALA A 31 16.19 -3.63 7.46
N ASP A 32 15.87 -2.87 8.50
CA ASP A 32 15.93 -3.32 9.89
C ASP A 32 14.94 -4.47 10.15
N LEU A 33 13.70 -4.33 9.68
CA LEU A 33 12.65 -5.36 9.81
C LEU A 33 13.04 -6.66 9.08
N LEU A 34 13.53 -6.55 7.84
CA LEU A 34 13.89 -7.71 7.02
C LEU A 34 15.31 -8.20 7.27
N GLY A 35 16.06 -7.54 8.16
CA GLY A 35 17.42 -7.90 8.57
C GLY A 35 18.45 -7.81 7.44
N GLY A 36 18.29 -6.87 6.51
CA GLY A 36 19.18 -6.67 5.37
C GLY A 36 18.56 -5.87 4.22
N THR A 37 19.37 -5.59 3.20
CA THR A 37 18.94 -4.89 1.98
C THR A 37 18.32 -5.88 0.99
N PRO A 38 17.63 -5.40 -0.06
CA PRO A 38 17.11 -6.26 -1.13
C PRO A 38 18.19 -7.18 -1.75
N VAL A 39 19.45 -6.77 -1.73
CA VAL A 39 20.58 -7.56 -2.25
C VAL A 39 20.99 -8.66 -1.27
N THR A 40 21.11 -8.34 0.03
CA THR A 40 21.65 -9.29 1.02
C THR A 40 20.60 -10.28 1.53
N THR A 41 19.31 -9.91 1.49
CA THR A 41 18.20 -10.75 1.98
C THR A 41 17.05 -10.85 0.97
N ALA A 42 17.35 -10.92 -0.33
CA ALA A 42 16.37 -10.94 -1.44
C ALA A 42 15.15 -11.85 -1.20
N GLY A 43 15.35 -13.06 -0.68
CA GLY A 43 14.27 -14.00 -0.40
C GLY A 43 13.23 -13.48 0.60
N ARG A 44 13.62 -12.62 1.55
CA ARG A 44 12.68 -11.99 2.50
C ARG A 44 11.85 -10.91 1.84
N TYR A 45 12.45 -10.11 0.95
CA TYR A 45 11.72 -9.11 0.16
C TYR A 45 10.72 -9.78 -0.78
N ALA A 46 11.10 -10.88 -1.42
CA ALA A 46 10.19 -11.66 -2.28
C ALA A 46 8.98 -12.24 -1.51
N LEU A 47 9.14 -12.55 -0.22
CA LEU A 47 8.07 -13.09 0.63
C LEU A 47 7.22 -12.02 1.32
N ALA A 48 7.73 -10.80 1.46
CA ALA A 48 7.11 -9.77 2.30
C ALA A 48 6.62 -8.55 1.52
N SER A 49 7.20 -8.24 0.36
CA SER A 49 6.83 -7.04 -0.41
C SER A 49 5.48 -7.24 -1.11
N PRO A 50 4.45 -6.41 -0.85
CA PRO A 50 3.16 -6.55 -1.52
C PRO A 50 3.26 -6.54 -3.05
N ALA A 51 4.13 -5.71 -3.63
CA ALA A 51 4.40 -5.66 -5.05
C ALA A 51 4.99 -6.97 -5.62
N ALA A 52 5.75 -7.73 -4.81
CA ALA A 52 6.28 -9.04 -5.20
C ALA A 52 5.26 -10.17 -5.06
N LEU A 53 4.16 -9.92 -4.32
CA LEU A 53 3.09 -10.88 -4.03
C LEU A 53 1.84 -10.67 -4.90
N VAL A 54 1.94 -9.83 -5.93
CA VAL A 54 0.90 -9.69 -6.94
C VAL A 54 0.77 -11.00 -7.76
N PRO A 55 -0.45 -11.48 -8.06
CA PRO A 55 -1.75 -10.91 -7.68
C PRO A 55 -2.15 -11.24 -6.24
N ALA A 56 -2.73 -10.26 -5.53
CA ALA A 56 -3.34 -10.48 -4.22
C ALA A 56 -4.60 -11.36 -4.31
N THR A 57 -5.02 -11.93 -3.18
CA THR A 57 -6.31 -12.61 -3.10
C THR A 57 -7.43 -11.59 -2.94
N GLY A 58 -8.17 -11.36 -4.03
CA GLY A 58 -9.28 -10.41 -4.08
C GLY A 58 -8.87 -9.00 -4.47
N PRO A 59 -9.84 -8.07 -4.60
CA PRO A 59 -9.60 -6.68 -4.98
C PRO A 59 -8.78 -5.91 -3.95
N VAL A 60 -7.91 -5.03 -4.45
CA VAL A 60 -7.14 -4.10 -3.60
C VAL A 60 -7.42 -2.66 -3.99
N VAL A 61 -7.74 -1.84 -3.00
CA VAL A 61 -7.94 -0.40 -3.17
C VAL A 61 -6.84 0.31 -2.40
N CYS A 62 -5.98 1.04 -3.11
CA CYS A 62 -5.07 1.97 -2.48
C CYS A 62 -5.81 3.29 -2.29
N VAL A 63 -5.96 3.78 -1.06
CA VAL A 63 -6.43 5.15 -0.77
C VAL A 63 -5.22 5.93 -0.31
N HIS A 64 -4.87 7.00 -1.04
CA HIS A 64 -3.60 7.68 -0.82
C HIS A 64 -3.74 9.21 -0.88
N GLY A 65 -3.18 9.93 0.08
CA GLY A 65 -3.13 11.40 0.07
C GLY A 65 -2.01 11.95 -0.83
N ASP A 66 -2.32 12.84 -1.77
CA ASP A 66 -1.29 13.40 -2.69
C ASP A 66 -0.26 14.32 -1.99
N ALA A 67 -0.54 14.74 -0.75
CA ALA A 67 0.33 15.55 0.10
C ALA A 67 1.02 14.71 1.20
N ASP A 68 0.99 13.38 1.09
CA ASP A 68 1.75 12.49 1.97
C ASP A 68 3.27 12.69 1.79
N THR A 69 3.92 13.18 2.85
CA THR A 69 5.38 13.36 2.90
C THR A 69 6.12 12.23 3.61
N VAL A 70 5.41 11.24 4.14
CA VAL A 70 5.93 10.08 4.89
C VAL A 70 6.08 8.88 3.96
N VAL A 71 5.04 8.58 3.17
CA VAL A 71 5.04 7.52 2.16
C VAL A 71 4.73 8.16 0.81
N PRO A 72 5.64 8.12 -0.16
CA PRO A 72 5.38 8.73 -1.46
C PRO A 72 4.21 8.03 -2.20
N LEU A 73 3.36 8.82 -2.86
CA LEU A 73 2.22 8.36 -3.67
C LEU A 73 2.57 7.24 -4.67
N ASP A 74 3.80 7.30 -5.20
CA ASP A 74 4.31 6.34 -6.17
C ASP A 74 4.36 4.89 -5.67
N GLN A 75 4.32 4.65 -4.35
CA GLN A 75 4.15 3.34 -3.74
C GLN A 75 2.81 2.70 -4.18
N SER A 76 1.74 3.49 -4.15
CA SER A 76 0.41 3.03 -4.55
C SER A 76 0.26 2.96 -6.07
N GLU A 77 0.80 3.93 -6.81
CA GLU A 77 0.79 3.91 -8.28
C GLU A 77 1.48 2.66 -8.83
N ARG A 78 2.70 2.36 -8.35
CA ARG A 78 3.47 1.19 -8.79
C ARG A 78 2.77 -0.13 -8.46
N TYR A 79 2.19 -0.24 -7.27
CA TYR A 79 1.43 -1.43 -6.88
C TYR A 79 0.23 -1.66 -7.80
N VAL A 80 -0.59 -0.63 -8.03
CA VAL A 80 -1.77 -0.72 -8.90
C VAL A 80 -1.37 -1.05 -10.33
N ALA A 81 -0.28 -0.47 -10.85
CA ALA A 81 0.25 -0.78 -12.17
C ALA A 81 0.69 -2.27 -12.27
N ALA A 82 1.44 -2.77 -11.30
CA ALA A 82 1.87 -4.17 -11.25
C ALA A 82 0.67 -5.14 -11.15
N ALA A 83 -0.28 -4.85 -10.27
CA ALA A 83 -1.51 -5.63 -10.10
C ALA A 83 -2.34 -5.68 -11.37
N THR A 84 -2.52 -4.52 -12.03
CA THR A 84 -3.26 -4.42 -13.29
C THR A 84 -2.55 -5.19 -14.41
N ALA A 85 -1.23 -5.09 -14.51
CA ALA A 85 -0.44 -5.86 -15.49
C ALA A 85 -0.58 -7.37 -15.29
N ALA A 86 -0.74 -7.82 -14.04
CA ALA A 86 -1.03 -9.21 -13.68
C ALA A 86 -2.51 -9.60 -13.82
N ARG A 87 -3.37 -8.71 -14.34
CA ARG A 87 -4.83 -8.88 -14.47
C ARG A 87 -5.55 -9.10 -13.13
N ALA A 88 -4.97 -8.59 -12.03
CA ALA A 88 -5.64 -8.52 -10.74
C ALA A 88 -6.52 -7.27 -10.68
N GLU A 89 -7.54 -7.30 -9.80
CA GLU A 89 -8.35 -6.12 -9.54
C GLU A 89 -7.65 -5.21 -8.53
N ALA A 90 -7.12 -4.09 -9.00
CA ALA A 90 -6.56 -3.05 -8.15
C ALA A 90 -6.89 -1.65 -8.68
N ARG A 91 -7.09 -0.69 -7.77
CA ARG A 91 -7.27 0.72 -8.13
C ARG A 91 -6.67 1.64 -7.07
N LEU A 92 -6.38 2.87 -7.47
CA LEU A 92 -5.96 3.97 -6.60
C LEU A 92 -7.11 5.00 -6.48
N ARG A 93 -7.44 5.37 -5.25
CA ARG A 93 -8.25 6.54 -4.90
C ARG A 93 -7.32 7.57 -4.26
N GLU A 94 -6.81 8.46 -5.10
CA GLU A 94 -6.00 9.60 -4.69
C GLU A 94 -6.87 10.69 -4.05
N LEU A 95 -6.39 11.28 -2.96
CA LEU A 95 -7.09 12.30 -2.18
C LEU A 95 -6.30 13.63 -2.20
N PRO A 96 -6.81 14.66 -2.90
CA PRO A 96 -6.11 15.94 -3.03
C PRO A 96 -5.95 16.69 -1.70
N GLY A 97 -4.74 17.18 -1.45
CA GLY A 97 -4.34 17.94 -0.27
C GLY A 97 -4.31 17.16 1.04
N VAL A 98 -4.41 15.83 1.00
CA VAL A 98 -4.46 14.98 2.20
C VAL A 98 -3.06 14.50 2.55
N ASP A 99 -2.69 14.63 3.83
CA ASP A 99 -1.43 14.11 4.37
C ASP A 99 -1.55 12.63 4.80
N HIS A 100 -0.41 12.07 5.23
CA HIS A 100 -0.28 10.67 5.67
C HIS A 100 -1.28 10.22 6.75
N PHE A 101 -1.74 11.14 7.59
CA PHE A 101 -2.58 10.79 8.74
C PHE A 101 -4.06 11.05 8.47
N GLY A 102 -4.39 11.86 7.46
CA GLY A 102 -5.76 12.19 7.11
C GLY A 102 -6.61 10.97 6.74
N VAL A 103 -6.01 9.92 6.15
CA VAL A 103 -6.73 8.69 5.76
C VAL A 103 -7.03 7.75 6.93
N ILE A 104 -6.38 7.93 8.08
CA ILE A 104 -6.61 7.10 9.28
C ILE A 104 -7.39 7.84 10.37
N ASP A 105 -7.45 9.17 10.32
CA ASP A 105 -8.13 10.00 11.33
C ASP A 105 -9.65 10.00 11.10
N PRO A 106 -10.46 9.40 12.00
CA PRO A 106 -11.92 9.38 11.85
C PRO A 106 -12.59 10.76 11.90
N GLY A 107 -11.91 11.78 12.42
CA GLY A 107 -12.37 13.18 12.44
C GLY A 107 -12.04 13.95 11.17
N HIS A 108 -11.15 13.44 10.32
CA HIS A 108 -10.73 14.10 9.10
C HIS A 108 -11.70 13.79 7.92
N PRO A 109 -11.99 14.75 7.02
CA PRO A 109 -12.91 14.51 5.89
C PRO A 109 -12.51 13.33 5.00
N ALA A 110 -11.21 13.06 4.84
CA ALA A 110 -10.68 11.96 4.02
C ALA A 110 -11.11 10.57 4.51
N TRP A 111 -11.43 10.41 5.80
CA TRP A 111 -11.92 9.13 6.35
C TRP A 111 -13.20 8.64 5.68
N THR A 112 -14.03 9.57 5.19
CA THR A 112 -15.25 9.23 4.45
C THR A 112 -14.90 8.41 3.19
N ALA A 113 -13.87 8.82 2.45
CA ALA A 113 -13.43 8.11 1.26
C ALA A 113 -12.98 6.68 1.59
N VAL A 114 -12.19 6.50 2.65
CA VAL A 114 -11.76 5.18 3.12
C VAL A 114 -12.94 4.28 3.44
N ARG A 115 -13.93 4.80 4.18
CA ARG A 115 -15.13 4.03 4.53
C ARG A 115 -15.97 3.65 3.33
N GLU A 116 -16.11 4.54 2.35
CA GLU A 116 -16.79 4.25 1.09
C GLU A 116 -16.14 3.09 0.34
N GLU A 117 -14.80 3.07 0.27
CA GLU A 117 -14.07 1.96 -0.37
C GLU A 117 -14.26 0.64 0.39
N VAL A 118 -14.24 0.66 1.73
CA VAL A 118 -14.52 -0.54 2.54
C VAL A 118 -15.93 -1.06 2.28
N VAL A 119 -16.95 -0.18 2.31
CA VAL A 119 -18.33 -0.57 2.07
C VAL A 119 -18.54 -1.06 0.64
N GLY A 120 -17.86 -0.47 -0.35
CA GLY A 120 -17.93 -0.89 -1.75
C GLY A 120 -17.35 -2.27 -2.05
N LEU A 121 -16.61 -2.87 -1.10
CA LEU A 121 -16.08 -4.24 -1.21
C LEU A 121 -16.98 -5.31 -0.57
N LEU A 122 -17.99 -4.90 0.21
CA LEU A 122 -18.94 -5.81 0.89
C LEU A 122 -20.06 -6.27 -0.05
#